data_AF-A0A812EM88-F1
#
_entry.id   AF-A0A812EM88-F1
#
_cell.length_a   1.000
_cell.length_b   1.000
_cell.length_c   1.000
_cell.angle_alpha   90.00
_cell.angle_beta   90.00
_cell.angle_gamma   90.00
#
_symmetry.space_group_name_H-M   'P 1'
#
loop_
_entity.id
_entity.type
_entity.pdbx_description
1 polymer ?
#
loop_
_entity_poly.entity_id
_entity_poly.type
_entity_poly.pdbx_seq_one_letter_code
_entity_poly.pdbx_strand_id
1 'polypeptide(L)'
;MSTEDRRGQNLKDEESREMTVNDSLSVMTKEEVGYGRGGERLTVNLKESNIFEQGDQLSCPGDLAAGDIYTHAFHGYLSTILDPESWTIPKTVWEAKNRGVLFDVGHGQGSFNWTVLEKCAAEGFWPDTISTDLHSGNLQGPAYDLPTVMTKLLHVGMPFVEIIKAVTITPARALGISDKVGVLAPGREADITIVKIEDCDAWLEDSAGQRRRIRKRIVPVAVFKGGKLFETRRPVPWPNVETGKNLATQWRSQVVRDSEEPKF
;
A
#
# COMPACT_ATOMS: atom_id res chain seq x y z
N MET A 1 -23.06 61.16 20.00
CA MET A 1 -22.23 61.57 21.16
C MET A 1 -22.64 60.66 22.31
N SER A 2 -22.09 59.45 22.39
CA SER A 2 -20.88 59.06 23.19
C SER A 2 -21.09 59.37 24.67
N THR A 3 -21.04 58.43 25.62
CA THR A 3 -20.02 57.38 25.88
C THR A 3 -20.66 56.26 26.71
N GLU A 4 -20.74 55.03 26.19
CA GLU A 4 -19.85 53.87 26.46
C GLU A 4 -20.10 53.12 27.78
N ASP A 5 -20.64 51.93 27.58
CA ASP A 5 -21.18 50.96 28.50
C ASP A 5 -20.13 49.87 28.78
N ARG A 6 -19.82 49.63 30.06
CA ARG A 6 -18.98 48.51 30.52
C ARG A 6 -19.81 47.67 31.48
N ARG A 7 -20.40 46.58 30.97
CA ARG A 7 -20.62 45.28 31.64
C ARG A 7 -21.54 44.41 30.77
N GLY A 8 -20.95 43.71 29.81
CA GLY A 8 -21.55 42.58 29.14
C GLY A 8 -20.51 41.47 29.08
N GLN A 9 -20.69 40.44 29.90
CA GLN A 9 -19.88 39.22 29.84
C GLN A 9 -20.20 38.50 28.51
N ASN A 10 -19.17 38.30 27.69
CA ASN A 10 -19.24 37.63 26.39
C ASN A 10 -19.67 36.16 26.55
N LEU A 11 -20.91 35.88 26.17
CA LEU A 11 -21.34 34.58 25.66
C LEU A 11 -21.56 34.77 24.16
N LYS A 12 -20.57 34.38 23.35
CA LYS A 12 -20.63 34.07 21.92
C LYS A 12 -19.20 33.95 21.42
N ASP A 13 -18.69 32.73 21.40
CA ASP A 13 -17.56 32.29 20.58
C ASP A 13 -17.69 30.77 20.41
N GLU A 14 -18.69 30.36 19.62
CA GLU A 14 -18.79 29.03 19.02
C GLU A 14 -18.87 29.27 17.51
N GLU A 15 -17.72 29.19 16.83
CA GLU A 15 -17.56 28.69 15.45
C GLU A 15 -16.17 29.10 14.90
N SER A 16 -15.21 28.20 14.98
CA SER A 16 -14.23 27.93 13.91
C SER A 16 -13.36 26.75 14.32
N ARG A 17 -13.67 25.59 13.72
CA ARG A 17 -12.90 24.36 13.82
C ARG A 17 -11.66 24.47 12.93
N GLU A 18 -10.48 24.57 13.52
CA GLU A 18 -9.26 24.05 12.91
C GLU A 18 -8.96 22.69 13.55
N MET A 19 -9.32 21.63 12.85
CA MET A 19 -8.97 20.27 13.22
C MET A 19 -7.64 19.95 12.53
N THR A 20 -6.53 20.28 13.19
CA THR A 20 -5.23 19.70 12.87
C THR A 20 -5.35 18.19 13.01
N VAL A 21 -5.35 17.48 11.89
CA VAL A 21 -5.24 16.02 11.86
C VAL A 21 -3.80 15.69 12.24
N ASN A 22 -3.59 15.43 13.54
CA ASN A 22 -2.43 14.68 13.99
C ASN A 22 -2.63 13.23 13.53
N ASP A 23 -1.99 12.86 12.41
CA ASP A 23 -1.75 11.46 12.07
C ASP A 23 -0.64 10.93 12.99
N SER A 24 -0.98 10.74 14.27
CA SER A 24 -0.12 10.03 15.22
C SER A 24 -0.73 8.65 15.47
N LEU A 25 -0.15 7.62 14.86
CA LEU A 25 -0.40 6.22 15.23
C LEU A 25 0.89 5.65 15.83
N SER A 26 0.84 5.51 17.15
CA SER A 26 1.91 5.06 18.04
C SER A 26 2.18 3.55 17.92
N VAL A 27 3.43 3.17 18.18
CA VAL A 27 3.82 1.80 18.50
C VAL A 27 3.09 1.39 19.79
N MET A 28 2.16 0.42 19.71
CA MET A 28 1.54 -0.15 20.90
C MET A 28 2.58 -0.97 21.67
N THR A 29 2.76 -0.65 22.95
CA THR A 29 3.59 -1.45 23.86
C THR A 29 2.83 -2.69 24.33
N LYS A 30 3.55 -3.67 24.89
CA LYS A 30 3.08 -5.01 25.33
C LYS A 30 1.83 -5.01 26.24
N GLU A 31 1.45 -3.87 26.82
CA GLU A 31 0.29 -3.75 27.72
C GLU A 31 -1.01 -3.32 27.03
N GLU A 32 -0.94 -2.83 25.79
CA GLU A 32 -2.13 -2.41 25.00
C GLU A 32 -2.52 -3.43 23.91
N VAL A 33 -1.66 -4.41 23.65
CA VAL A 33 -1.98 -5.57 22.80
C VAL A 33 -2.93 -6.48 23.59
N GLY A 34 -4.22 -6.23 23.47
CA GLY A 34 -5.23 -7.22 23.79
C GLY A 34 -4.92 -8.48 22.96
N TYR A 35 -4.36 -9.51 23.61
CA TYR A 35 -4.29 -10.85 23.03
C TYR A 35 -5.71 -11.23 22.61
N GLY A 36 -5.98 -11.18 21.31
CA GLY A 36 -7.18 -11.73 20.72
C GLY A 36 -7.20 -13.23 21.03
N ARG A 37 -7.92 -13.60 22.10
CA ARG A 37 -8.28 -15.00 22.36
C ARG A 37 -9.25 -15.42 21.26
N GLY A 38 -8.73 -15.88 20.12
CA GLY A 38 -9.59 -16.38 19.06
C GLY A 38 -9.00 -16.51 17.66
N GLY A 39 -7.72 -16.83 17.45
CA GLY A 39 -7.22 -17.17 16.11
C GLY A 39 -7.43 -16.08 15.03
N GLU A 40 -7.62 -14.83 15.45
CA GLU A 40 -7.79 -13.67 14.57
C GLU A 40 -6.41 -13.24 14.02
N ARG A 41 -6.35 -12.95 12.72
CA ARG A 41 -5.12 -12.55 12.03
C ARG A 41 -4.90 -11.04 12.17
N LEU A 42 -3.67 -10.63 12.46
CA LEU A 42 -3.31 -9.23 12.63
C LEU A 42 -2.84 -8.62 11.30
N THR A 43 -3.31 -7.40 11.01
CA THR A 43 -2.75 -6.55 9.94
C THR A 43 -2.10 -5.34 10.59
N VAL A 44 -0.81 -5.12 10.31
CA VAL A 44 -0.01 -4.06 10.95
C VAL A 44 0.44 -3.04 9.90
N ASN A 45 0.35 -1.76 10.26
CA ASN A 45 0.77 -0.60 9.47
C ASN A 45 1.80 0.21 10.29
N LEU A 46 2.98 0.47 9.73
CA LEU A 46 4.01 1.28 10.38
C LEU A 46 4.59 2.29 9.39
N LYS A 47 4.76 3.54 9.82
CA LYS A 47 5.40 4.61 9.04
C LYS A 47 6.45 5.42 9.82
N GLU A 48 6.42 5.39 11.16
CA GLU A 48 7.17 6.34 12.00
C GLU A 48 8.15 5.71 13.01
N SER A 49 8.27 4.39 13.09
CA SER A 49 9.15 3.72 14.07
C SER A 49 10.33 2.97 13.43
N ASN A 50 11.51 3.10 14.04
CA ASN A 50 12.74 2.46 13.56
C ASN A 50 12.68 0.95 13.86
N ILE A 51 12.76 0.10 12.82
CA ILE A 51 12.57 -1.36 12.96
C ILE A 51 13.79 -2.10 13.55
N PHE A 52 14.87 -1.37 13.87
CA PHE A 52 16.21 -1.91 14.11
C PHE A 52 16.76 -1.77 15.54
N GLU A 53 15.98 -1.27 16.51
CA GLU A 53 16.47 -1.20 17.90
C GLU A 53 16.51 -2.60 18.53
N GLN A 54 17.73 -3.09 18.82
CA GLN A 54 17.98 -4.35 19.51
C GLN A 54 17.83 -4.18 21.03
N GLY A 55 16.83 -4.88 21.59
CA GLY A 55 16.53 -5.03 23.01
C GLY A 55 15.30 -5.93 23.20
N ASP A 56 14.75 -6.04 24.42
CA ASP A 56 13.47 -6.73 24.74
C ASP A 56 12.21 -6.12 24.04
N GLN A 57 12.42 -5.27 23.03
CA GLN A 57 11.40 -4.56 22.27
C GLN A 57 11.04 -5.34 21.01
N LEU A 58 9.73 -5.39 20.73
CA LEU A 58 9.18 -6.01 19.52
C LEU A 58 9.65 -5.24 18.28
N SER A 59 10.12 -5.98 17.28
CA SER A 59 10.46 -5.53 15.94
C SER A 59 9.34 -5.90 14.95
N CYS A 60 9.18 -5.11 13.90
CA CYS A 60 8.23 -5.40 12.82
C CYS A 60 8.96 -5.24 11.49
N PRO A 61 8.89 -6.24 10.58
CA PRO A 61 8.07 -7.46 10.65
C PRO A 61 8.67 -8.60 11.51
N GLY A 62 9.78 -8.37 12.20
CA GLY A 62 10.58 -9.43 12.85
C GLY A 62 9.83 -10.31 13.86
N ASP A 63 8.90 -9.76 14.65
CA ASP A 63 8.11 -10.50 15.66
C ASP A 63 6.71 -10.91 15.18
N LEU A 64 6.34 -10.63 13.92
CA LEU A 64 5.07 -11.08 13.36
C LEU A 64 5.06 -12.61 13.21
N ALA A 65 3.89 -13.22 13.42
CA ALA A 65 3.69 -14.65 13.35
C ALA A 65 3.31 -15.11 11.93
N ALA A 66 3.42 -16.42 11.70
CA ALA A 66 2.98 -17.02 10.44
C ALA A 66 1.48 -16.74 10.22
N GLY A 67 1.14 -16.20 9.04
CA GLY A 67 -0.23 -15.83 8.68
C GLY A 67 -0.61 -14.38 8.99
N ASP A 68 0.22 -13.63 9.72
CA ASP A 68 0.06 -12.17 9.85
C ASP A 68 0.36 -11.48 8.51
N ILE A 69 -0.27 -10.32 8.29
CA ILE A 69 -0.12 -9.54 7.06
C ILE A 69 0.58 -8.22 7.39
N TYR A 70 1.76 -8.03 6.81
CA TYR A 70 2.50 -6.77 6.83
C TYR A 70 2.19 -5.99 5.55
N THR A 71 1.34 -4.97 5.64
CA THR A 71 0.97 -4.13 4.49
C THR A 71 1.90 -2.93 4.36
N HIS A 72 1.79 -2.22 3.23
CA HIS A 72 2.68 -1.10 2.87
C HIS A 72 4.15 -1.51 2.76
N ALA A 73 4.41 -2.76 2.36
CA ALA A 73 5.74 -3.34 2.41
C ALA A 73 6.82 -2.55 1.64
N PHE A 74 6.43 -1.75 0.64
CA PHE A 74 7.35 -1.04 -0.25
C PHE A 74 7.31 0.48 -0.09
N HIS A 75 7.07 1.00 1.11
CA HIS A 75 7.17 2.44 1.38
C HIS A 75 8.63 2.88 1.58
N GLY A 76 8.95 4.17 1.37
CA GLY A 76 10.32 4.71 1.47
C GLY A 76 10.61 5.56 2.71
N TYR A 77 9.76 5.54 3.74
CA TYR A 77 9.98 6.21 5.04
C TYR A 77 10.98 5.48 5.96
N LEU A 78 11.31 6.07 7.11
CA LEU A 78 12.32 5.58 8.05
C LEU A 78 12.12 4.11 8.46
N SER A 79 10.87 3.67 8.60
CA SER A 79 10.51 2.28 8.95
C SER A 79 10.54 1.30 7.77
N THR A 80 11.16 1.68 6.63
CA THR A 80 11.15 0.86 5.41
C THR A 80 11.82 -0.49 5.65
N ILE A 81 11.44 -1.48 4.86
CA ILE A 81 12.01 -2.84 4.93
C ILE A 81 13.44 -2.93 4.37
N LEU A 82 14.01 -1.81 3.92
CA LEU A 82 15.41 -1.71 3.51
C LEU A 82 16.22 -1.07 4.63
N ASP A 83 17.44 -1.55 4.82
CA ASP A 83 18.41 -0.85 5.64
C ASP A 83 18.78 0.50 4.99
N PRO A 84 18.58 1.66 5.63
CA PRO A 84 18.79 2.97 5.00
C PRO A 84 20.24 3.27 4.61
N GLU A 85 21.22 2.59 5.20
CA GLU A 85 22.64 2.79 4.92
C GLU A 85 23.11 1.96 3.72
N SER A 86 22.73 0.68 3.68
CA SER A 86 23.15 -0.29 2.67
C SER A 86 22.17 -0.45 1.51
N TRP A 87 20.91 -0.04 1.69
CA TRP A 87 19.80 -0.22 0.76
C TRP A 87 19.56 -1.68 0.38
N THR A 88 19.78 -2.58 1.35
CA THR A 88 19.56 -4.03 1.22
C THR A 88 18.46 -4.49 2.16
N ILE A 89 17.86 -5.65 1.88
CA ILE A 89 16.83 -6.23 2.75
C ILE A 89 17.50 -6.86 3.99
N PRO A 90 17.18 -6.41 5.21
CA PRO A 90 17.71 -7.01 6.42
C PRO A 90 17.32 -8.49 6.58
N LYS A 91 18.19 -9.26 7.23
CA LYS A 91 17.95 -10.69 7.50
C LYS A 91 16.64 -10.96 8.24
N THR A 92 16.26 -10.08 9.17
CA THR A 92 15.04 -10.20 9.97
C THR A 92 13.76 -10.14 9.12
N VAL A 93 13.77 -9.35 8.03
CA VAL A 93 12.65 -9.27 7.06
C VAL A 93 12.53 -10.59 6.29
N TRP A 94 13.64 -11.14 5.82
CA TRP A 94 13.68 -12.46 5.19
C TRP A 94 13.23 -13.58 6.14
N GLU A 95 13.67 -13.55 7.39
CA GLU A 95 13.25 -14.51 8.42
C GLU A 95 11.74 -14.43 8.70
N ALA A 96 11.16 -13.23 8.74
CA ALA A 96 9.71 -13.03 8.85
C ALA A 96 8.96 -13.62 7.67
N LYS A 97 9.39 -13.31 6.43
CA LYS A 97 8.79 -13.87 5.22
C LYS A 97 8.88 -15.40 5.19
N ASN A 98 10.05 -15.96 5.47
CA ASN A 98 10.29 -17.41 5.49
C ASN A 98 9.49 -18.14 6.59
N ARG A 99 9.21 -17.47 7.70
CA ARG A 99 8.34 -17.98 8.77
C ARG A 99 6.87 -18.03 8.34
N GLY A 100 6.47 -17.28 7.32
CA GLY A 100 5.11 -17.26 6.78
C GLY A 100 4.34 -15.97 7.06
N VAL A 101 5.02 -14.88 7.43
CA VAL A 101 4.43 -13.53 7.40
C VAL A 101 4.18 -13.15 5.94
N LEU A 102 2.98 -12.68 5.63
CA LEU A 102 2.59 -12.27 4.28
C LEU A 102 2.90 -10.79 4.09
N PHE A 103 3.67 -10.47 3.05
CA PHE A 103 3.98 -9.08 2.69
C PHE A 103 2.98 -8.61 1.63
N ASP A 104 2.22 -7.59 1.99
CA ASP A 104 1.20 -6.98 1.14
C ASP A 104 1.66 -5.62 0.60
N VAL A 105 1.34 -5.34 -0.67
CA VAL A 105 1.73 -4.08 -1.32
C VAL A 105 1.12 -2.87 -0.62
N GLY A 106 -0.20 -2.85 -0.39
CA GLY A 106 -0.91 -1.73 0.21
C GLY A 106 -0.55 -0.38 -0.41
N HIS A 107 -0.70 -0.21 -1.74
CA HIS A 107 -0.07 0.91 -2.45
C HIS A 107 -0.36 2.29 -1.83
N GLY A 108 -1.65 2.62 -1.66
CA GLY A 108 -2.14 3.82 -0.99
C GLY A 108 -1.71 5.12 -1.66
N GLN A 109 -1.94 6.22 -0.96
CA GLN A 109 -1.43 7.54 -1.37
C GLN A 109 0.05 7.73 -0.96
N GLY A 110 0.49 7.11 0.13
CA GLY A 110 1.80 7.33 0.76
C GLY A 110 2.73 6.10 0.82
N SER A 111 2.26 4.91 0.44
CA SER A 111 2.85 3.65 0.94
C SER A 111 3.63 2.85 -0.11
N PHE A 112 3.84 3.40 -1.31
CA PHE A 112 4.55 2.72 -2.38
C PHE A 112 5.66 3.59 -2.96
N ASN A 113 6.85 3.01 -3.11
CA ASN A 113 8.05 3.67 -3.60
C ASN A 113 8.72 2.79 -4.66
N TRP A 114 8.95 3.35 -5.86
CA TRP A 114 9.58 2.63 -6.97
C TRP A 114 10.96 2.10 -6.61
N THR A 115 11.80 2.92 -5.99
CA THR A 115 13.17 2.57 -5.63
C THR A 115 13.18 1.37 -4.68
N VAL A 116 12.31 1.38 -3.66
CA VAL A 116 12.18 0.28 -2.70
C VAL A 116 11.75 -1.02 -3.40
N LEU A 117 10.72 -0.94 -4.25
CA LEU A 117 10.25 -2.12 -4.99
C LEU A 117 11.32 -2.68 -5.93
N GLU A 118 12.05 -1.83 -6.66
CA GLU A 118 13.10 -2.26 -7.59
C GLU A 118 14.28 -2.93 -6.87
N LYS A 119 14.67 -2.42 -5.68
CA LYS A 119 15.67 -3.07 -4.83
C LYS A 119 15.19 -4.43 -4.35
N CYS A 120 13.94 -4.52 -3.88
CA CYS A 120 13.37 -5.79 -3.46
C CYS A 120 13.29 -6.81 -4.61
N ALA A 121 12.85 -6.37 -5.79
CA ALA A 121 12.78 -7.18 -7.00
C ALA A 121 14.15 -7.73 -7.41
N ALA A 122 15.21 -6.93 -7.30
CA ALA A 122 16.58 -7.33 -7.62
C ALA A 122 17.11 -8.45 -6.70
N GLU A 123 16.62 -8.51 -5.46
CA GLU A 123 16.92 -9.59 -4.50
C GLU A 123 15.92 -10.76 -4.58
N GLY A 124 14.92 -10.70 -5.47
CA GLY A 124 13.88 -11.71 -5.61
C GLY A 124 12.82 -11.67 -4.49
N PHE A 125 12.75 -10.58 -3.73
CA PHE A 125 11.75 -10.37 -2.70
C PHE A 125 10.46 -9.81 -3.31
N TRP A 126 9.49 -10.69 -3.54
CA TRP A 126 8.18 -10.33 -4.08
C TRP A 126 7.11 -10.20 -2.99
N PRO A 127 6.07 -9.37 -3.18
CA PRO A 127 4.90 -9.41 -2.32
C PRO A 127 4.19 -10.76 -2.40
N ASP A 128 3.59 -11.18 -1.29
CA ASP A 128 2.70 -12.34 -1.24
C ASP A 128 1.28 -11.95 -1.71
N THR A 129 0.85 -10.72 -1.39
CA THR A 129 -0.41 -10.15 -1.89
C THR A 129 -0.19 -8.77 -2.51
N ILE A 130 -0.97 -8.48 -3.56
CA ILE A 130 -0.98 -7.17 -4.20
C ILE A 130 -2.32 -6.52 -3.87
N SER A 131 -2.27 -5.38 -3.18
CA SER A 131 -3.43 -4.60 -2.81
C SER A 131 -3.20 -3.10 -3.09
N THR A 132 -4.29 -2.34 -3.12
CA THR A 132 -4.28 -0.94 -3.55
C THR A 132 -4.28 0.06 -2.41
N ASP A 133 -4.82 -0.31 -1.23
CA ASP A 133 -5.22 0.65 -0.19
C ASP A 133 -6.03 1.82 -0.82
N LEU A 134 -7.06 1.48 -1.59
CA LEU A 134 -7.76 2.45 -2.45
C LEU A 134 -8.73 3.30 -1.62
N HIS A 135 -8.62 4.61 -1.71
CA HIS A 135 -9.55 5.56 -1.09
C HIS A 135 -9.65 6.86 -1.92
N SER A 136 -10.48 7.81 -1.48
CA SER A 136 -10.73 9.08 -2.20
C SER A 136 -9.47 9.88 -2.53
N GLY A 137 -8.41 9.75 -1.74
CA GLY A 137 -7.14 10.43 -1.91
C GLY A 137 -6.22 9.81 -2.97
N ASN A 138 -6.48 8.57 -3.42
CA ASN A 138 -5.61 7.90 -4.39
C ASN A 138 -6.31 7.24 -5.60
N LEU A 139 -7.65 7.33 -5.67
CA LEU A 139 -8.44 6.85 -6.81
C LEU A 139 -8.05 7.52 -8.14
N GLN A 140 -7.57 8.77 -8.09
CA GLN A 140 -7.06 9.50 -9.26
C GLN A 140 -5.52 9.46 -9.35
N GLY A 141 -4.90 8.45 -8.75
CA GLY A 141 -3.46 8.28 -8.63
C GLY A 141 -2.99 8.49 -7.18
N PRO A 142 -1.93 7.79 -6.72
CA PRO A 142 -1.03 6.98 -7.54
C PRO A 142 -1.44 5.49 -7.65
N ALA A 143 -2.44 5.04 -6.89
CA ALA A 143 -2.90 3.66 -6.92
C ALA A 143 -3.84 3.38 -8.10
N TYR A 144 -4.80 4.28 -8.38
CA TYR A 144 -5.84 4.21 -9.41
C TYR A 144 -6.82 3.04 -9.26
N ASP A 145 -6.30 1.82 -9.40
CA ASP A 145 -7.02 0.57 -9.34
C ASP A 145 -6.03 -0.61 -9.19
N LEU A 146 -6.57 -1.80 -8.92
CA LEU A 146 -5.75 -3.00 -8.76
C LEU A 146 -4.95 -3.38 -10.03
N PRO A 147 -5.52 -3.33 -11.26
CA PRO A 147 -4.76 -3.56 -12.49
C PRO A 147 -3.57 -2.62 -12.69
N THR A 148 -3.67 -1.36 -12.26
CA THR A 148 -2.55 -0.41 -12.31
C THR A 148 -1.46 -0.81 -11.33
N VAL A 149 -1.80 -1.18 -10.09
CA VAL A 149 -0.80 -1.66 -9.12
C VAL A 149 -0.15 -2.96 -9.63
N MET A 150 -0.93 -3.93 -10.14
CA MET A 150 -0.39 -5.14 -10.79
C MET A 150 0.56 -4.80 -11.95
N THR A 151 0.26 -3.75 -12.73
CA THR A 151 1.12 -3.28 -13.82
C THR A 151 2.47 -2.78 -13.30
N LYS A 152 2.52 -2.16 -12.12
CA LYS A 152 3.79 -1.74 -11.50
C LYS A 152 4.68 -2.94 -11.15
N LEU A 153 4.08 -4.00 -10.60
CA LEU A 153 4.79 -5.26 -10.32
C LEU A 153 5.24 -5.97 -11.59
N LEU A 154 4.40 -5.97 -12.64
CA LEU A 154 4.77 -6.51 -13.96
C LEU A 154 5.94 -5.74 -14.55
N HIS A 155 5.99 -4.41 -14.37
CA HIS A 155 7.05 -3.56 -14.91
C HIS A 155 8.42 -3.88 -14.32
N VAL A 156 8.50 -4.13 -13.00
CA VAL A 156 9.75 -4.51 -12.32
C VAL A 156 10.12 -5.99 -12.52
N GLY A 157 9.34 -6.74 -13.29
CA GLY A 157 9.67 -8.11 -13.70
C GLY A 157 9.05 -9.22 -12.85
N MET A 158 8.09 -8.93 -11.97
CA MET A 158 7.37 -9.99 -11.25
C MET A 158 6.65 -10.89 -12.27
N PRO A 159 6.82 -12.23 -12.21
CA PRO A 159 6.17 -13.13 -13.16
C PRO A 159 4.66 -12.98 -13.13
N PHE A 160 4.02 -12.87 -14.30
CA PHE A 160 2.57 -12.62 -14.39
C PHE A 160 1.73 -13.66 -13.65
N VAL A 161 2.13 -14.94 -13.67
CA VAL A 161 1.43 -15.99 -12.92
C VAL A 161 1.47 -15.75 -11.40
N GLU A 162 2.59 -15.26 -10.87
CA GLU A 162 2.72 -14.90 -9.45
C GLU A 162 1.89 -13.65 -9.12
N ILE A 163 1.85 -12.67 -10.03
CA ILE A 163 0.93 -11.51 -9.90
C ILE A 163 -0.51 -11.98 -9.78
N ILE A 164 -0.96 -12.91 -10.65
CA ILE A 164 -2.32 -13.44 -10.60
C ILE A 164 -2.58 -14.15 -9.27
N LYS A 165 -1.66 -14.98 -8.76
CA LYS A 165 -1.81 -15.63 -7.45
C LYS A 165 -1.94 -14.60 -6.31
N ALA A 166 -1.11 -13.56 -6.34
CA ALA A 166 -1.06 -12.50 -5.33
C ALA A 166 -2.33 -11.63 -5.29
N VAL A 167 -3.18 -11.67 -6.31
CA VAL A 167 -4.50 -11.00 -6.33
C VAL A 167 -5.69 -11.97 -6.33
N THR A 168 -5.47 -13.27 -6.20
CA THR A 168 -6.54 -14.29 -6.21
C THR A 168 -6.44 -15.25 -5.03
N ILE A 169 -5.71 -16.34 -5.18
CA ILE A 169 -5.70 -17.42 -4.20
C ILE A 169 -4.93 -17.06 -2.92
N THR A 170 -3.87 -16.26 -3.00
CA THR A 170 -3.11 -15.86 -1.80
C THR A 170 -3.96 -15.00 -0.87
N PRO A 171 -4.60 -13.90 -1.31
CA PRO A 171 -5.48 -13.14 -0.43
C PRO A 171 -6.72 -13.95 0.01
N ALA A 172 -7.28 -14.83 -0.83
CA ALA A 172 -8.38 -15.70 -0.42
C ALA A 172 -7.99 -16.66 0.72
N ARG A 173 -6.77 -17.23 0.68
CA ARG A 173 -6.21 -18.02 1.79
C ARG A 173 -5.93 -17.16 3.01
N ALA A 174 -5.39 -15.96 2.81
CA ALA A 174 -5.09 -14.98 3.87
C ALA A 174 -6.36 -14.49 4.60
N LEU A 175 -7.52 -14.54 3.95
CA LEU A 175 -8.83 -14.19 4.53
C LEU A 175 -9.64 -15.41 4.99
N GLY A 176 -9.15 -16.64 4.81
CA GLY A 176 -9.87 -17.84 5.20
C GLY A 176 -11.11 -18.15 4.35
N ILE A 177 -11.16 -17.66 3.10
CA ILE A 177 -12.29 -17.81 2.15
C ILE A 177 -11.90 -18.54 0.86
N SER A 178 -10.74 -19.22 0.84
CA SER A 178 -10.26 -19.98 -0.33
C SER A 178 -11.10 -21.21 -0.67
N ASP A 179 -12.02 -21.59 0.21
CA ASP A 179 -13.09 -22.56 -0.02
C ASP A 179 -14.24 -21.99 -0.88
N LYS A 180 -14.29 -20.67 -1.09
CA LYS A 180 -15.34 -20.00 -1.88
C LYS A 180 -14.81 -19.38 -3.16
N VAL A 181 -13.67 -18.69 -3.06
CA VAL A 181 -13.11 -17.85 -4.14
C VAL A 181 -11.60 -18.05 -4.33
N GLY A 182 -11.03 -17.39 -5.36
CA GLY A 182 -9.58 -17.33 -5.59
C GLY A 182 -9.03 -18.39 -6.54
N VAL A 183 -9.81 -19.41 -6.92
CA VAL A 183 -9.46 -20.42 -7.93
C VAL A 183 -10.66 -20.76 -8.81
N LEU A 184 -10.39 -21.08 -10.08
CA LEU A 184 -11.39 -21.61 -10.99
C LEU A 184 -11.51 -23.13 -10.80
N ALA A 185 -12.55 -23.57 -10.07
CA ALA A 185 -12.83 -24.98 -9.84
C ALA A 185 -14.34 -25.23 -9.67
N PRO A 186 -14.84 -26.43 -10.04
CA PRO A 186 -16.22 -26.81 -9.76
C PRO A 186 -16.56 -26.65 -8.27
N GLY A 187 -17.74 -26.10 -7.98
CA GLY A 187 -18.21 -25.85 -6.60
C GLY A 187 -17.72 -24.54 -5.97
N ARG A 188 -16.90 -23.74 -6.66
CA ARG A 188 -16.53 -22.38 -6.24
C ARG A 188 -17.50 -21.33 -6.79
N GLU A 189 -17.52 -20.14 -6.20
CA GLU A 189 -18.25 -19.00 -6.75
C GLU A 189 -17.69 -18.64 -8.14
N ALA A 190 -18.58 -18.33 -9.09
CA ALA A 190 -18.22 -17.89 -10.43
C ALA A 190 -17.78 -16.42 -10.45
N ASP A 191 -16.76 -16.12 -9.65
CA ASP A 191 -16.05 -14.84 -9.58
C ASP A 191 -14.86 -14.87 -10.53
N ILE A 192 -15.01 -14.23 -11.69
CA ILE A 192 -14.06 -14.37 -12.80
C ILE A 192 -13.72 -12.99 -13.33
N THR A 193 -12.42 -12.67 -13.38
CA THR A 193 -11.92 -11.50 -14.09
C THR A 193 -11.10 -11.96 -15.28
N ILE A 194 -11.49 -11.54 -16.48
CA ILE A 194 -10.70 -11.71 -17.70
C ILE A 194 -9.85 -10.46 -17.85
N VAL A 195 -8.53 -10.64 -17.95
CA VAL A 195 -7.58 -9.54 -18.13
C VAL A 195 -6.79 -9.71 -19.43
N LYS A 196 -6.29 -8.59 -19.95
CA LYS A 196 -5.38 -8.54 -21.09
C LYS A 196 -4.13 -7.76 -20.70
N ILE A 197 -2.97 -8.20 -21.17
CA ILE A 197 -1.77 -7.37 -21.21
C ILE A 197 -1.77 -6.65 -22.56
N GLU A 198 -1.81 -5.32 -22.55
CA GLU A 198 -1.75 -4.48 -23.74
C GLU A 198 -0.49 -3.61 -23.73
N ASP A 199 0.03 -3.30 -24.91
CA ASP A 199 1.15 -2.37 -25.05
C ASP A 199 0.69 -0.94 -24.73
N CYS A 200 1.59 -0.16 -24.15
CA CYS A 200 1.38 1.26 -23.88
C CYS A 200 2.69 2.04 -23.94
N ASP A 201 2.60 3.35 -23.85
CA ASP A 201 3.74 4.23 -23.60
C ASP A 201 3.29 5.32 -22.64
N ALA A 202 3.50 5.08 -21.35
CA ALA A 202 3.01 5.94 -20.29
C ALA A 202 4.01 6.03 -19.14
N TRP A 203 3.97 7.13 -18.40
CA TRP A 203 4.70 7.29 -17.15
C TRP A 203 3.77 6.98 -15.99
N LEU A 204 4.15 6.07 -15.09
CA LEU A 204 3.43 5.83 -13.84
C LEU A 204 4.22 6.38 -12.66
N GLU A 205 3.55 7.18 -11.84
CA GLU A 205 4.07 7.74 -10.61
C GLU A 205 3.88 6.79 -9.41
N ASP A 206 4.71 6.94 -8.38
CA ASP A 206 4.50 6.36 -7.05
C ASP A 206 3.98 7.40 -6.04
N SER A 207 3.94 7.02 -4.76
CA SER A 207 3.47 7.87 -3.66
C SER A 207 4.34 9.09 -3.36
N ALA A 208 5.54 9.17 -3.94
CA ALA A 208 6.46 10.29 -3.81
C ALA A 208 6.68 11.00 -5.17
N GLY A 209 5.84 10.73 -6.16
CA GLY A 209 5.91 11.31 -7.50
C GLY A 209 7.02 10.76 -8.38
N GLN A 210 7.85 9.81 -7.92
CA GLN A 210 8.87 9.18 -8.76
C GLN A 210 8.19 8.45 -9.92
N ARG A 211 8.75 8.52 -11.14
CA ARG A 211 8.08 7.98 -12.33
C ARG A 211 8.90 6.88 -13.00
N ARG A 212 8.20 5.89 -13.53
CA ARG A 212 8.76 4.88 -14.43
C ARG A 212 7.98 4.85 -15.74
N ARG A 213 8.71 4.74 -16.86
CA ARG A 213 8.10 4.64 -18.19
C ARG A 213 7.74 3.18 -18.46
N ILE A 214 6.46 2.89 -18.45
CA ILE A 214 5.94 1.54 -18.68
C ILE A 214 5.64 1.33 -20.17
N ARG A 215 5.81 0.09 -20.62
CA ARG A 215 5.56 -0.33 -22.01
C ARG A 215 4.40 -1.31 -22.16
N LYS A 216 3.92 -1.84 -21.05
CA LYS A 216 2.79 -2.77 -20.98
C LYS A 216 1.93 -2.41 -19.78
N ARG A 217 0.63 -2.68 -19.89
CA ARG A 217 -0.34 -2.54 -18.80
C ARG A 217 -1.31 -3.72 -18.78
N ILE A 218 -1.73 -4.10 -17.57
CA ILE A 218 -2.79 -5.07 -17.33
C ILE A 218 -4.11 -4.31 -17.31
N VAL A 219 -5.11 -4.80 -18.05
CA VAL A 219 -6.45 -4.21 -18.09
C VAL A 219 -7.52 -5.28 -17.94
N PRO A 220 -8.61 -4.98 -17.21
CA PRO A 220 -9.78 -5.85 -17.20
C PRO A 220 -10.52 -5.74 -18.54
N VAL A 221 -10.99 -6.89 -19.03
CA VAL A 221 -11.79 -7.02 -20.26
C VAL A 221 -13.23 -7.42 -19.92
N ALA A 222 -13.41 -8.28 -18.90
CA ALA A 222 -14.72 -8.65 -18.39
C ALA A 222 -14.61 -9.05 -16.92
N VAL A 223 -15.64 -8.76 -16.12
CA VAL A 223 -15.73 -9.13 -14.71
C VAL A 223 -17.06 -9.79 -14.46
N PHE A 224 -17.03 -10.96 -13.83
CA PHE A 224 -18.18 -11.71 -13.38
C PHE A 224 -18.13 -11.85 -11.86
N LYS A 225 -19.24 -11.58 -11.17
CA LYS A 225 -19.43 -11.87 -9.74
C LYS A 225 -20.62 -12.81 -9.62
N GLY A 226 -20.42 -13.98 -9.03
CA GLY A 226 -21.45 -15.02 -8.96
C GLY A 226 -22.04 -15.39 -10.32
N GLY A 227 -21.23 -15.36 -11.39
CA GLY A 227 -21.64 -15.68 -12.76
C GLY A 227 -22.38 -14.56 -13.51
N LYS A 228 -22.66 -13.43 -12.86
CA LYS A 228 -23.28 -12.25 -13.51
C LYS A 228 -22.20 -11.31 -14.01
N LEU A 229 -22.32 -10.84 -15.25
CA LEU A 229 -21.43 -9.85 -15.86
C LEU A 229 -21.63 -8.46 -15.24
N PHE A 230 -20.52 -7.76 -14.97
CA PHE A 230 -20.46 -6.39 -14.48
C PHE A 230 -19.72 -5.47 -15.45
N GLU A 231 -20.06 -4.17 -15.40
CA GLU A 231 -19.37 -3.13 -16.17
C GLU A 231 -17.91 -3.00 -15.71
N THR A 232 -16.99 -2.97 -16.68
CA THR A 232 -15.57 -2.67 -16.43
C THR A 232 -15.28 -1.22 -16.69
N ARG A 233 -14.53 -0.58 -15.79
CA ARG A 233 -14.07 0.81 -15.95
C ARG A 233 -12.57 0.86 -16.08
N ARG A 234 -12.08 1.95 -16.67
CA ARG A 234 -10.67 2.31 -16.71
C ARG A 234 -10.49 3.62 -15.95
N PRO A 235 -9.36 3.82 -15.25
CA PRO A 235 -9.08 5.07 -14.56
C PRO A 235 -8.92 6.19 -15.59
N VAL A 236 -9.55 7.33 -15.30
CA VAL A 236 -9.46 8.54 -16.11
C VAL A 236 -9.41 9.75 -15.15
N PRO A 237 -8.39 10.61 -15.21
CA PRO A 237 -7.20 10.52 -16.08
C PRO A 237 -6.25 9.38 -15.66
N TRP A 238 -5.45 8.90 -16.61
CA TRP A 238 -4.39 7.91 -16.36
C TRP A 238 -3.28 8.03 -17.44
N PRO A 239 -2.03 8.29 -17.07
CA PRO A 239 -1.60 8.78 -15.75
C PRO A 239 -2.16 10.19 -15.47
N ASN A 240 -2.25 10.53 -14.20
CA ASN A 240 -2.65 11.83 -13.70
C ASN A 240 -1.42 12.66 -13.32
N VAL A 241 -0.95 13.44 -14.28
CA VAL A 241 0.23 14.30 -14.14
C VAL A 241 0.09 15.28 -12.96
N GLU A 242 -1.11 15.81 -12.72
CA GLU A 242 -1.34 16.79 -11.65
C GLU A 242 -1.23 16.14 -10.28
N THR A 243 -1.85 14.98 -10.09
CA THR A 243 -1.66 14.18 -8.87
C THR A 243 -0.19 13.87 -8.64
N GLY A 244 0.54 13.44 -9.68
CA GLY A 244 1.95 13.15 -9.56
C GLY A 244 2.80 14.37 -9.15
N LYS A 245 2.53 15.57 -9.69
CA LYS A 245 3.20 16.81 -9.27
C LYS A 245 2.95 17.11 -7.78
N ASN A 246 1.73 16.91 -7.31
CA ASN A 246 1.40 17.12 -5.90
C ASN A 246 2.13 16.12 -4.99
N LEU A 247 2.19 14.84 -5.40
CA LEU A 247 2.92 13.80 -4.68
C LEU A 247 4.44 14.02 -4.67
N ALA A 248 5.00 14.67 -5.71
CA ALA A 248 6.43 14.98 -5.77
C ALA A 248 6.91 15.85 -4.60
N THR A 249 6.01 16.60 -3.96
CA THR A 249 6.30 17.35 -2.73
C THR A 249 6.75 16.45 -1.57
N GLN A 250 6.32 15.19 -1.57
CA GLN A 250 6.69 14.16 -0.58
C GLN A 250 8.05 13.50 -0.88
N TRP A 251 8.67 13.76 -2.03
CA TRP A 251 9.95 13.14 -2.38
C TRP A 251 11.03 13.41 -1.32
N ARG A 252 11.09 14.63 -0.79
CA ARG A 252 12.07 15.03 0.23
C ARG A 252 11.87 14.35 1.59
N SER A 253 10.70 13.77 1.87
CA SER A 253 10.43 13.06 3.13
C SER A 253 10.78 11.57 3.08
N GLN A 254 11.03 11.01 1.89
CA GLN A 254 11.46 9.62 1.75
C GLN A 254 12.94 9.46 2.08
N VAL A 255 13.30 8.48 2.90
CA VAL A 255 14.70 8.11 3.17
C VAL A 255 15.29 7.24 2.05
N VAL A 256 14.44 6.46 1.36
CA VAL A 256 14.81 5.73 0.13
C VAL A 256 14.09 6.35 -1.06
N ARG A 257 14.85 6.82 -2.06
CA ARG A 257 14.33 7.53 -3.24
C ARG A 257 15.38 7.61 -4.35
N ASP A 258 14.95 7.92 -5.56
CA ASP A 258 15.80 8.26 -6.70
C ASP A 258 16.78 9.39 -6.33
N SER A 259 17.94 9.46 -6.99
CA SER A 259 18.94 10.51 -6.73
C SER A 259 18.51 11.89 -7.22
N GLU A 260 17.61 11.94 -8.19
CA GLU A 260 17.05 13.18 -8.75
C GLU A 260 15.59 13.35 -8.34
N GLU A 261 15.20 14.60 -8.10
CA GLU A 261 13.81 14.95 -7.83
C GLU A 261 12.91 14.63 -9.04
N PRO A 262 11.66 14.18 -8.83
CA PRO A 262 10.74 13.88 -9.91
C PRO A 262 10.49 15.09 -10.82
N LYS A 263 10.85 14.92 -12.09
CA LYS A 263 10.53 15.88 -13.15
C LYS A 263 9.18 15.49 -13.73
N PHE A 264 8.25 16.44 -13.90
CA PHE A 264 6.90 16.20 -14.45
C PHE A 264 6.73 16.74 -15.86
#